data_AF-A0A8T4JKR3-F1
#
_entry.id   AF-A0A8T4JKR3-F1
#
_cell.length_a   1.000
_cell.length_b   1.000
_cell.length_c   1.000
_cell.angle_alpha   90.00
_cell.angle_beta   90.00
_cell.angle_gamma   90.00
#
_symmetry.space_group_name_H-M   'P 1'
#
loop_
_entity.id
_entity.type
_entity.pdbx_description
1 polymer ?
#
loop_
_entity_poly.entity_id
_entity_poly.type
_entity_poly.pdbx_seq_one_letter_code
_entity_poly.pdbx_strand_id
1 'polypeptide(L)'
;MGSKLVYFAVPLIGNFVFKTDLVMVPPYEETIYDALGFFEDEIFAKSKFKCTKAKVKDEIQIKKIINLHDENGLKIKKIKRLVRLIESGRHVFAKSGIPNIKLVKTNKNEWLIFDGHHTLVAYSLLNKKYLNEVPHLVIESRKDPFTDKQINVFFGKHSKKLENRNWRKYVINWNASFENQLAKRRRRNMGELINSIKIRIDL
;
A
#
# COMPACT_ATOMS: atom_id res chain seq x y z
N MET A 1 10.59 -6.09 29.73
CA MET A 1 9.12 -6.04 29.89
C MET A 1 8.47 -6.66 28.65
N GLY A 2 7.94 -7.87 28.81
CA GLY A 2 7.36 -8.65 27.71
C GLY A 2 5.94 -8.20 27.41
N SER A 3 5.69 -7.77 26.17
CA SER A 3 4.35 -7.42 25.71
C SER A 3 3.64 -8.70 25.19
N LYS A 4 2.59 -9.16 25.87
CA LYS A 4 1.69 -10.21 25.38
C LYS A 4 0.71 -9.63 24.33
N LEU A 5 0.45 -10.39 23.27
CA LEU A 5 -0.57 -10.10 22.25
C LEU A 5 -1.63 -11.22 22.23
N VAL A 6 -2.89 -10.82 22.04
CA VAL A 6 -4.08 -11.71 21.99
C VAL A 6 -4.70 -11.67 20.59
N TYR A 7 -5.34 -12.77 20.17
CA TYR A 7 -5.27 -13.32 18.82
C TYR A 7 -6.63 -13.89 18.26
N PHE A 8 -7.24 -13.51 17.09
CA PHE A 8 -8.04 -14.41 16.17
C PHE A 8 -8.09 -13.99 14.66
N ALA A 9 -8.13 -14.95 13.70
CA ALA A 9 -8.48 -14.75 12.27
C ALA A 9 -8.87 -16.07 11.55
N VAL A 10 -9.96 -16.04 10.75
CA VAL A 10 -10.51 -17.11 9.86
C VAL A 10 -11.01 -16.44 8.55
N PRO A 11 -10.90 -17.07 7.34
CA PRO A 11 -11.07 -16.37 6.07
C PRO A 11 -12.52 -16.31 5.54
N LEU A 12 -12.71 -15.41 4.55
CA LEU A 12 -13.81 -15.26 3.56
C LEU A 12 -15.13 -14.55 3.95
N ILE A 13 -15.63 -13.79 2.95
CA ILE A 13 -16.89 -13.02 2.78
C ILE A 13 -17.12 -11.81 3.72
N GLY A 14 -16.82 -10.60 3.22
CA GLY A 14 -17.29 -9.31 3.77
C GLY A 14 -16.32 -8.13 3.61
N ASN A 15 -16.85 -6.90 3.72
CA ASN A 15 -16.14 -5.61 3.64
C ASN A 15 -15.26 -5.37 4.89
N PHE A 16 -14.07 -5.97 4.94
CA PHE A 16 -13.19 -5.90 6.11
C PHE A 16 -11.89 -5.14 5.85
N VAL A 17 -11.58 -4.20 6.76
CA VAL A 17 -10.22 -3.64 6.89
C VAL A 17 -9.43 -4.55 7.79
N PHE A 18 -8.18 -4.78 7.42
CA PHE A 18 -7.15 -5.38 8.24
C PHE A 18 -6.37 -4.26 8.94
N LYS A 19 -6.35 -4.23 10.28
CA LYS A 19 -5.62 -3.21 11.06
C LYS A 19 -4.45 -3.83 11.82
N THR A 20 -3.34 -3.10 11.86
CA THR A 20 -2.18 -3.47 12.68
C THR A 20 -1.56 -2.25 13.34
N ASP A 21 -1.28 -2.37 14.65
CA ASP A 21 -0.55 -1.40 15.46
C ASP A 21 0.95 -1.69 15.37
N LEU A 22 1.55 -1.35 14.22
CA LEU A 22 2.97 -1.57 13.98
C LEU A 22 3.67 -0.21 13.85
N VAL A 23 4.30 0.23 14.94
CA VAL A 23 5.32 1.28 14.86
C VAL A 23 6.65 0.57 14.71
N MET A 24 7.03 0.24 13.48
CA MET A 24 8.38 -0.24 13.21
C MET A 24 9.00 0.58 12.10
N VAL A 25 10.12 1.22 12.45
CA VAL A 25 11.06 1.75 11.50
C VAL A 25 11.74 0.51 10.92
N PRO A 26 11.51 0.12 9.66
CA PRO A 26 12.30 -0.93 9.06
C PRO A 26 13.79 -0.65 9.26
N PRO A 27 14.63 -1.69 9.40
CA PRO A 27 16.07 -1.53 9.28
C PRO A 27 16.42 -0.78 7.98
N TYR A 28 17.64 -0.26 7.88
CA TYR A 28 18.07 0.57 6.75
C TYR A 28 18.16 -0.27 5.45
N GLU A 29 17.02 -0.51 4.82
CA GLU A 29 16.87 -1.42 3.68
C GLU A 29 17.06 -0.70 2.34
N GLU A 30 17.49 -1.44 1.30
CA GLU A 30 17.67 -0.89 -0.05
C GLU A 30 16.36 -0.38 -0.64
N THR A 31 15.28 -1.14 -0.44
CA THR A 31 13.93 -0.82 -0.91
C THR A 31 12.87 -1.08 0.17
N ILE A 32 11.67 -0.50 0.00
CA ILE A 32 10.52 -0.84 0.85
C ILE A 32 10.11 -2.31 0.70
N TYR A 33 10.46 -2.98 -0.41
CA TYR A 33 10.12 -4.37 -0.62
C TYR A 33 11.01 -5.32 0.18
N ASP A 34 12.25 -4.93 0.45
CA ASP A 34 13.15 -5.70 1.31
C ASP A 34 12.67 -5.62 2.76
N ALA A 35 12.27 -4.42 3.18
CA ALA A 35 11.59 -4.20 4.45
C ALA A 35 10.28 -5.00 4.54
N LEU A 36 9.44 -4.97 3.50
CA LEU A 36 8.19 -5.74 3.46
C LEU A 36 8.42 -7.25 3.41
N GLY A 37 9.47 -7.72 2.74
CA GLY A 37 9.86 -9.12 2.69
C GLY A 37 10.31 -9.60 4.07
N PHE A 38 11.18 -8.83 4.75
CA PHE A 38 11.52 -9.07 6.15
C PHE A 38 10.26 -9.09 7.03
N PHE A 39 9.35 -8.13 6.88
CA PHE A 39 8.10 -8.15 7.63
C PHE A 39 7.23 -9.35 7.27
N GLU A 40 7.13 -9.74 6.01
CA GLU A 40 6.35 -10.88 5.56
C GLU A 40 6.91 -12.21 6.11
N ASP A 41 8.22 -12.39 6.08
CA ASP A 41 8.89 -13.64 6.42
C ASP A 41 9.19 -13.76 7.92
N GLU A 42 9.68 -12.68 8.55
CA GLU A 42 10.12 -12.70 9.95
C GLU A 42 9.01 -12.33 10.92
N ILE A 43 8.03 -11.56 10.46
CA ILE A 43 6.97 -11.05 11.32
C ILE A 43 5.65 -11.66 10.93
N PHE A 44 5.16 -11.54 9.72
CA PHE A 44 3.83 -12.01 9.38
C PHE A 44 3.75 -13.53 9.28
N ALA A 45 4.81 -14.21 8.81
CA ALA A 45 4.85 -15.66 8.70
C ALA A 45 5.24 -16.36 10.02
N LYS A 46 6.18 -15.81 10.80
CA LYS A 46 6.62 -16.42 12.08
C LYS A 46 5.75 -16.03 13.27
N SER A 47 5.18 -14.83 13.25
CA SER A 47 4.19 -14.41 14.24
C SER A 47 2.85 -15.01 13.86
N LYS A 48 2.02 -15.37 14.85
CA LYS A 48 0.59 -15.62 14.62
C LYS A 48 -0.11 -14.28 14.35
N PHE A 49 0.28 -13.60 13.26
CA PHE A 49 -0.18 -12.27 12.90
C PHE A 49 -1.69 -12.33 12.71
N LYS A 50 -2.40 -11.59 13.56
CA LYS A 50 -3.86 -11.60 13.56
C LYS A 50 -4.36 -10.20 13.38
N CYS A 51 -5.23 -10.10 12.41
CA CYS A 51 -5.54 -8.89 11.73
C CYS A 51 -7.02 -8.64 11.98
N THR A 52 -7.35 -7.58 12.70
CA THR A 52 -8.71 -7.37 13.18
C THR A 52 -9.60 -6.96 12.03
N LYS A 53 -10.62 -7.77 11.76
CA LYS A 53 -11.71 -7.41 10.86
C LYS A 53 -12.48 -6.26 11.48
N ALA A 54 -12.22 -5.05 11.03
CA ALA A 54 -13.04 -3.89 11.38
C ALA A 54 -14.07 -3.64 10.28
N LYS A 55 -15.31 -3.34 10.68
CA LYS A 55 -16.30 -2.78 9.76
C LYS A 55 -15.82 -1.38 9.39
N VAL A 56 -15.64 -1.14 8.10
CA VAL A 56 -15.24 0.19 7.61
C VAL A 56 -16.43 1.13 7.86
N LYS A 57 -16.26 2.09 8.77
CA LYS A 57 -17.28 3.12 9.04
C LYS A 57 -17.24 4.23 7.99
N ASP A 58 -16.07 4.47 7.40
CA ASP A 58 -15.84 5.59 6.49
C ASP A 58 -15.76 5.12 5.03
N GLU A 59 -16.52 5.77 4.16
CA GLU A 59 -16.39 5.58 2.71
C GLU A 59 -15.11 6.24 2.17
N ILE A 60 -14.04 5.47 2.09
CA ILE A 60 -12.76 5.94 1.54
C ILE A 60 -12.77 5.76 0.03
N GLN A 61 -12.92 6.86 -0.71
CA GLN A 61 -12.86 6.84 -2.17
C GLN A 61 -11.45 6.53 -2.66
N ILE A 62 -11.29 5.47 -3.46
CA ILE A 62 -9.99 5.05 -4.01
C ILE A 62 -9.31 6.20 -4.75
N LYS A 63 -10.07 6.96 -5.55
CA LYS A 63 -9.53 8.10 -6.32
C LYS A 63 -8.84 9.18 -5.47
N LYS A 64 -9.17 9.29 -4.18
CA LYS A 64 -8.60 10.30 -3.27
C LYS A 64 -7.31 9.84 -2.58
N ILE A 65 -6.95 8.56 -2.67
CA ILE A 65 -5.76 8.02 -2.02
C ILE A 65 -4.50 8.56 -2.69
N ILE A 66 -3.54 9.05 -1.90
CA ILE A 66 -2.24 9.53 -2.37
C ILE A 66 -1.39 8.31 -2.78
N ASN A 67 -0.80 8.33 -3.97
CA ASN A 67 0.04 7.27 -4.50
C ASN A 67 1.54 7.54 -4.24
N LEU A 68 2.33 6.55 -3.79
CA LEU A 68 3.80 6.67 -3.82
C LEU A 68 4.48 6.28 -5.15
N HIS A 69 3.75 5.72 -6.11
CA HIS A 69 4.25 5.38 -7.45
C HIS A 69 3.49 6.13 -8.54
N ASP A 70 4.20 6.62 -9.57
CA ASP A 70 3.59 7.12 -10.82
C ASP A 70 3.50 6.01 -11.88
N GLU A 71 2.92 6.31 -13.05
CA GLU A 71 2.66 5.36 -14.14
C GLU A 71 3.91 4.57 -14.59
N ASN A 72 5.10 5.16 -14.49
CA ASN A 72 6.37 4.53 -14.87
C ASN A 72 6.79 3.41 -13.91
N GLY A 73 6.24 3.40 -12.69
CA GLY A 73 6.41 2.30 -11.73
C GLY A 73 5.43 1.15 -11.95
N LEU A 74 4.46 1.32 -12.86
CA LEU A 74 3.42 0.34 -13.09
C LEU A 74 3.67 -0.46 -14.38
N LYS A 75 3.45 -1.78 -14.32
CA LYS A 75 3.64 -2.71 -15.44
C LYS A 75 2.27 -3.10 -15.98
N ILE A 76 1.93 -2.64 -17.19
CA ILE A 76 0.62 -2.87 -17.82
C ILE A 76 0.28 -4.37 -17.90
N LYS A 77 1.24 -5.22 -18.31
CA LYS A 77 1.05 -6.68 -18.36
C LYS A 77 0.64 -7.27 -16.99
N LYS A 78 1.22 -6.75 -15.90
CA LYS A 78 0.88 -7.18 -14.53
C LYS A 78 -0.56 -6.76 -14.18
N ILE A 79 -0.96 -5.54 -14.54
CA ILE A 79 -2.33 -5.04 -14.30
C ILE A 79 -3.35 -5.90 -15.05
N LYS A 80 -3.16 -6.14 -16.36
CA LYS A 80 -4.04 -7.00 -17.16
C LYS A 80 -4.20 -8.39 -16.54
N ARG A 81 -3.11 -9.00 -16.04
CA ARG A 81 -3.15 -10.28 -15.33
C ARG A 81 -3.97 -10.22 -14.04
N LEU A 82 -3.81 -9.14 -13.26
CA LEU A 82 -4.56 -8.95 -12.01
C LEU A 82 -6.04 -8.72 -12.26
N VAL A 83 -6.40 -7.97 -13.31
CA VAL A 83 -7.81 -7.78 -13.74
C VAL A 83 -8.47 -9.13 -14.00
N ARG A 84 -7.90 -9.97 -14.86
CA ARG A 84 -8.44 -11.31 -15.16
C ARG A 84 -8.57 -12.21 -13.92
N LEU A 85 -7.61 -12.11 -13.00
CA LEU A 85 -7.63 -12.87 -11.75
C LEU A 85 -8.79 -12.42 -10.84
N ILE A 86 -9.04 -11.10 -10.76
CA ILE A 86 -10.13 -10.55 -9.97
C ILE A 86 -11.50 -10.85 -10.59
N GLU A 87 -11.61 -10.78 -11.92
CA GLU A 87 -12.84 -11.18 -12.65
C GLU A 87 -13.19 -12.65 -12.42
N SER A 88 -12.19 -13.53 -12.28
CA SER A 88 -12.40 -14.93 -11.93
C SER A 88 -12.83 -15.16 -10.46
N GLY A 89 -13.23 -14.11 -9.74
CA GLY A 89 -13.65 -14.17 -8.34
C GLY A 89 -12.52 -14.29 -7.32
N ARG A 90 -11.25 -14.21 -7.74
CA ARG A 90 -10.09 -14.35 -6.83
C ARG A 90 -9.61 -13.00 -6.33
N HIS A 91 -9.19 -12.95 -5.08
CA HIS A 91 -8.56 -11.77 -4.50
C HIS A 91 -7.03 -11.85 -4.56
N VAL A 92 -6.38 -10.69 -4.51
CA VAL A 92 -4.91 -10.59 -4.61
C VAL A 92 -4.30 -10.44 -3.22
N PHE A 93 -3.66 -11.52 -2.77
CA PHE A 93 -2.94 -11.58 -1.50
C PHE A 93 -1.44 -11.83 -1.74
N ALA A 94 -0.61 -11.45 -0.78
CA ALA A 94 0.78 -11.90 -0.66
C ALA A 94 0.82 -13.40 -0.30
N LYS A 95 2.00 -14.04 -0.39
CA LYS A 95 2.18 -15.46 -0.03
C LYS A 95 1.76 -15.74 1.42
N SER A 96 1.95 -14.77 2.30
CA SER A 96 1.53 -14.79 3.70
C SER A 96 0.01 -14.70 3.93
N GLY A 97 -0.80 -14.57 2.86
CA GLY A 97 -2.25 -14.37 2.96
C GLY A 97 -2.66 -12.94 3.29
N ILE A 98 -1.71 -12.01 3.41
CA ILE A 98 -1.97 -10.59 3.69
C ILE A 98 -2.42 -9.87 2.41
N PRO A 99 -3.37 -8.92 2.48
CA PRO A 99 -3.76 -8.14 1.32
C PRO A 99 -2.56 -7.45 0.66
N ASN A 100 -2.54 -7.47 -0.67
CA ASN A 100 -1.46 -6.84 -1.42
C ASN A 100 -1.49 -5.30 -1.30
N ILE A 101 -2.67 -4.72 -1.06
CA ILE A 101 -2.84 -3.27 -0.87
C ILE A 101 -2.52 -2.91 0.57
N LYS A 102 -1.53 -2.03 0.78
CA LYS A 102 -1.12 -1.56 2.11
C LYS A 102 -1.08 -0.03 2.17
N LEU A 103 -1.73 0.52 3.20
CA LEU A 103 -1.96 1.95 3.35
C LEU A 103 -1.61 2.45 4.75
N VAL A 104 -1.29 3.74 4.85
CA VAL A 104 -1.21 4.48 6.11
C VAL A 104 -2.11 5.70 6.08
N LYS A 105 -2.45 6.20 7.26
CA LYS A 105 -3.13 7.49 7.44
C LYS A 105 -2.12 8.55 7.86
N THR A 106 -2.08 9.66 7.12
CA THR A 106 -1.17 10.78 7.39
C THR A 106 -1.69 11.67 8.51
N ASN A 107 -0.82 12.50 9.09
CA ASN A 107 -1.18 13.57 10.03
C ASN A 107 -2.18 14.60 9.49
N LYS A 108 -2.41 14.66 8.17
CA LYS A 108 -3.44 15.50 7.54
C LYS A 108 -4.77 14.78 7.32
N ASN A 109 -4.98 13.64 7.96
CA ASN A 109 -6.18 12.80 7.79
C ASN A 109 -6.35 12.26 6.36
N GLU A 110 -5.28 12.25 5.55
CA GLU A 110 -5.26 11.71 4.19
C GLU A 110 -4.78 10.26 4.17
N TRP A 111 -5.23 9.48 3.18
CA TRP A 111 -4.79 8.10 2.96
C TRP A 111 -3.65 8.04 1.96
N LEU A 112 -2.61 7.28 2.27
CA LEU A 112 -1.42 7.08 1.44
C LEU A 112 -1.23 5.58 1.17
N ILE A 113 -1.19 5.19 -0.12
CA ILE A 113 -0.80 3.83 -0.53
C ILE A 113 0.70 3.77 -0.76
N PHE A 114 1.36 2.85 -0.07
CA PHE A 114 2.80 2.61 -0.19
C PHE A 114 3.12 1.24 -0.79
N ASP A 115 2.16 0.32 -0.86
CA ASP A 115 2.28 -0.95 -1.57
C ASP A 115 0.93 -1.40 -2.18
N GLY A 116 1.00 -2.15 -3.27
CA GLY A 116 -0.17 -2.71 -3.95
C GLY A 116 -0.81 -1.84 -5.03
N HIS A 117 -0.09 -0.86 -5.60
CA HIS A 117 -0.64 0.04 -6.63
C HIS A 117 -1.18 -0.69 -7.86
N HIS A 118 -0.48 -1.71 -8.39
CA HIS A 118 -1.01 -2.50 -9.52
C HIS A 118 -2.35 -3.16 -9.19
N THR A 119 -2.48 -3.66 -7.95
CA THR A 119 -3.66 -4.34 -7.45
C THR A 119 -4.82 -3.37 -7.28
N LEU A 120 -4.58 -2.21 -6.67
CA LEU A 120 -5.61 -1.19 -6.49
C LEU A 120 -6.10 -0.62 -7.83
N VAL A 121 -5.19 -0.41 -8.79
CA VAL A 121 -5.57 -0.05 -10.17
C VAL A 121 -6.45 -1.13 -10.79
N ALA A 122 -6.07 -2.42 -10.69
CA ALA A 122 -6.85 -3.52 -11.26
C ALA A 122 -8.28 -3.58 -10.69
N TYR A 123 -8.45 -3.45 -9.37
CA TYR A 123 -9.78 -3.37 -8.78
C TYR A 123 -10.58 -2.15 -9.28
N SER A 124 -9.95 -0.98 -9.42
CA SER A 124 -10.64 0.21 -9.95
C SER A 124 -10.99 0.12 -11.43
N LEU A 125 -10.25 -0.64 -12.24
CA LEU A 125 -10.65 -0.97 -13.61
C LEU A 125 -11.91 -1.84 -13.64
N LEU A 126 -12.14 -2.63 -12.60
CA LEU A 126 -13.36 -3.42 -12.37
C LEU A 126 -14.42 -2.67 -11.54
N ASN A 127 -14.47 -1.35 -11.71
CA ASN A 127 -15.48 -0.47 -11.13
C ASN A 127 -15.56 -0.44 -9.59
N LYS A 128 -14.54 -0.93 -8.87
CA LYS A 128 -14.43 -0.71 -7.42
C LYS A 128 -14.04 0.75 -7.17
N LYS A 129 -14.91 1.48 -6.48
CA LYS A 129 -14.80 2.93 -6.24
C LYS A 129 -14.27 3.24 -4.85
N TYR A 130 -14.49 2.35 -3.90
CA TYR A 130 -14.21 2.54 -2.48
C TYR A 130 -13.29 1.45 -1.94
N LEU A 131 -12.49 1.83 -0.95
CA LEU A 131 -11.49 0.95 -0.36
C LEU A 131 -12.12 -0.24 0.40
N ASN A 132 -13.32 -0.07 0.97
CA ASN A 132 -14.07 -1.14 1.63
C ASN A 132 -14.55 -2.24 0.67
N GLU A 133 -14.51 -2.02 -0.65
CA GLU A 133 -14.85 -3.02 -1.66
C GLU A 133 -13.66 -3.93 -2.05
N VAL A 134 -12.47 -3.67 -1.51
CA VAL A 134 -11.23 -4.38 -1.86
C VAL A 134 -10.50 -4.86 -0.61
N PRO A 135 -9.83 -6.03 -0.63
CA PRO A 135 -8.97 -6.45 0.47
C PRO A 135 -7.78 -5.48 0.62
N HIS A 136 -7.59 -4.94 1.81
CA HIS A 136 -6.51 -3.99 2.09
C HIS A 136 -6.08 -4.04 3.56
N LEU A 137 -4.82 -3.71 3.80
CA LEU A 137 -4.21 -3.57 5.13
C LEU A 137 -3.97 -2.08 5.43
N VAL A 138 -4.52 -1.61 6.54
CA VAL A 138 -4.18 -0.32 7.12
C VAL A 138 -3.16 -0.53 8.23
N ILE A 139 -2.02 0.14 8.11
CA ILE A 139 -1.04 0.23 9.19
C ILE A 139 -1.36 1.48 10.00
N GLU A 140 -1.69 1.27 11.26
CA GLU A 140 -1.96 2.32 12.25
C GLU A 140 -0.76 2.45 13.19
N SER A 141 -0.53 3.66 13.68
CA SER A 141 0.42 3.93 14.74
C SER A 141 -0.36 4.04 16.06
N ARG A 142 0.20 3.47 17.13
CA ARG A 142 -0.49 3.26 18.42
C ARG A 142 -1.02 4.53 19.09
N LYS A 143 -0.48 5.70 18.74
CA LYS A 143 -0.78 6.96 19.43
C LYS A 143 -1.24 8.05 18.47
N ASP A 144 -0.62 8.15 17.30
CA ASP A 144 -0.84 9.27 16.37
C ASP A 144 -0.80 8.82 14.90
N PRO A 145 -1.44 9.55 13.97
CA PRO A 145 -1.26 9.35 12.53
C PRO A 145 0.21 9.46 12.10
N PHE A 146 0.55 8.90 10.94
CA PHE A 146 1.93 8.90 10.44
C PHE A 146 2.42 10.33 10.16
N THR A 147 3.55 10.68 10.76
CA THR A 147 4.29 11.92 10.51
C THR A 147 5.00 11.89 9.15
N ASP A 148 5.33 13.06 8.61
CA ASP A 148 6.10 13.15 7.36
C ASP A 148 7.46 12.41 7.47
N LYS A 149 8.11 12.44 8.64
CA LYS A 149 9.34 11.68 8.89
C LYS A 149 9.14 10.17 8.79
N GLN A 150 8.03 9.64 9.32
CA GLN A 150 7.70 8.22 9.19
C GLN A 150 7.35 7.84 7.76
N ILE A 151 6.71 8.75 7.01
CA ILE A 151 6.37 8.53 5.59
C ILE A 151 7.64 8.48 4.72
N ASN A 152 8.66 9.28 5.02
CA ASN A 152 9.92 9.27 4.28
C ASN A 152 10.58 7.89 4.24
N VAL A 153 10.33 7.04 5.23
CA VAL A 153 10.87 5.68 5.28
C VAL A 153 10.39 4.82 4.10
N PHE A 154 9.21 5.09 3.55
CA PHE A 154 8.70 4.40 2.35
C PHE A 154 9.50 4.71 1.07
N PHE A 155 10.46 5.65 1.12
CA PHE A 155 11.39 5.94 0.05
C PHE A 155 12.76 5.26 0.23
N GLY A 156 12.92 4.39 1.23
CA GLY A 156 14.13 3.59 1.48
C GLY A 156 15.40 4.43 1.61
N LYS A 157 16.47 4.05 0.89
CA LYS A 157 17.74 4.80 0.83
C LYS A 157 17.60 6.26 0.39
N HIS A 158 16.50 6.64 -0.28
CA HIS A 158 16.24 8.03 -0.68
C HIS A 158 15.58 8.88 0.41
N SER A 159 15.18 8.29 1.53
CA SER A 159 14.57 8.99 2.67
C SER A 159 15.40 10.20 3.14
N LYS A 160 16.73 10.05 3.23
CA LYS A 160 17.68 11.14 3.54
C LYS A 160 17.57 12.35 2.61
N LYS A 161 17.29 12.13 1.32
CA LYS A 161 17.08 13.23 0.35
C LYS A 161 15.77 13.98 0.59
N LEU A 162 14.87 13.42 1.38
CA LEU A 162 13.55 13.96 1.69
C LEU A 162 13.43 14.56 3.08
N GLU A 163 14.42 14.41 3.97
CA GLU A 163 14.35 14.91 5.36
C GLU A 163 14.05 16.41 5.44
N ASN A 164 14.63 17.21 4.54
CA ASN A 164 14.41 18.66 4.44
C ASN A 164 13.45 19.05 3.29
N ARG A 165 12.74 18.08 2.70
CA ARG A 165 11.90 18.31 1.52
C ARG A 165 10.49 17.81 1.75
N ASN A 166 9.52 18.43 1.07
CA ASN A 166 8.16 17.94 1.08
C ASN A 166 8.05 16.66 0.22
N TRP A 167 7.99 15.48 0.87
CA TRP A 167 7.87 14.17 0.22
C TRP A 167 6.70 14.09 -0.76
N ARG A 168 5.66 14.90 -0.56
CA ARG A 168 4.48 14.97 -1.43
C ARG A 168 4.80 15.45 -2.84
N LYS A 169 5.96 16.10 -3.04
CA LYS A 169 6.45 16.50 -4.37
C LYS A 169 7.13 15.34 -5.12
N TYR A 170 7.25 14.17 -4.49
CA TYR A 170 8.01 13.04 -5.02
C TYR A 170 7.20 11.75 -5.05
N VAL A 171 7.63 10.86 -5.92
CA VAL A 171 7.23 9.45 -6.03
C VAL A 171 8.49 8.60 -6.14
N ILE A 172 8.38 7.32 -5.85
CA ILE A 172 9.45 6.35 -5.99
C ILE A 172 9.10 5.37 -7.11
N ASN A 173 10.08 4.96 -7.92
CA ASN A 173 9.94 3.90 -8.92
C ASN A 173 11.02 2.85 -8.67
N TRP A 174 10.68 1.82 -7.91
CA TRP A 174 11.61 0.73 -7.58
C TRP A 174 12.06 -0.11 -8.79
N ASN A 175 11.42 0.02 -9.96
CA ASN A 175 11.85 -0.65 -11.18
C ASN A 175 12.92 0.13 -11.96
N ALA A 176 13.21 1.38 -11.58
CA ALA A 176 14.25 2.18 -12.22
C ALA A 176 15.63 1.92 -11.60
N SER A 177 16.69 2.29 -12.34
CA SER A 177 18.05 2.32 -11.78
C SER A 177 18.09 3.24 -10.55
N PHE A 178 18.95 2.95 -9.58
CA PHE A 178 18.99 3.62 -8.27
C PHE A 178 18.89 5.15 -8.34
N GLU A 179 19.65 5.77 -9.23
CA GLU A 179 19.68 7.23 -9.44
C GLU A 179 18.35 7.80 -9.95
N ASN A 180 17.57 6.99 -10.67
CA ASN A 180 16.30 7.34 -11.28
C ASN A 180 15.07 6.84 -10.51
N GLN A 181 15.27 6.19 -9.35
CA GLN A 181 14.14 5.71 -8.54
C GLN A 181 13.33 6.85 -7.96
N LEU A 182 13.96 7.91 -7.43
CA LEU A 182 13.26 9.06 -6.88
C LEU A 182 12.93 10.08 -7.98
N ALA A 183 11.65 10.32 -8.24
CA ALA A 183 11.20 11.23 -9.29
C ALA A 183 10.24 12.30 -8.75
N LYS A 184 10.16 13.43 -9.45
CA LYS A 184 9.12 14.43 -9.20
C LYS A 184 7.75 13.82 -9.51
N ARG A 185 6.81 14.03 -8.61
CA ARG A 185 5.42 13.56 -8.73
C ARG A 185 4.74 14.20 -9.93
N ARG A 186 4.15 13.35 -10.78
CA ARG A 186 3.30 13.76 -11.91
C ARG A 186 1.83 13.52 -11.62
N ARG A 187 1.49 12.45 -10.90
CA ARG A 187 0.11 12.11 -10.49
C ARG A 187 -0.07 12.29 -8.99
N ARG A 188 -1.07 13.07 -8.61
CA ARG A 188 -1.30 13.50 -7.23
C ARG A 188 -1.96 12.42 -6.38
N ASN A 189 -2.81 11.62 -6.99
CA ASN A 189 -3.59 10.59 -6.33
C ASN A 189 -3.85 9.40 -7.27
N MET A 190 -4.45 8.36 -6.71
CA MET A 190 -4.85 7.17 -7.45
C MET A 190 -5.84 7.47 -8.58
N GLY A 191 -6.70 8.50 -8.47
CA GLY A 191 -7.61 8.87 -9.56
C GLY A 191 -6.88 9.30 -10.83
N GLU A 192 -5.92 10.22 -10.69
CA GLU A 192 -5.06 10.66 -11.79
C GLU A 192 -4.21 9.51 -12.34
N LEU A 193 -3.67 8.66 -11.46
CA LEU A 193 -2.90 7.49 -11.85
C LEU A 193 -3.75 6.49 -12.65
N ILE A 194 -4.94 6.14 -12.15
CA ILE A 194 -5.87 5.22 -12.81
C ILE A 194 -6.25 5.75 -14.18
N ASN A 195 -6.57 7.04 -14.31
CA ASN A 195 -6.90 7.64 -15.60
C ASN A 195 -5.73 7.55 -16.59
N SER A 196 -4.50 7.81 -16.14
CA SER A 196 -3.31 7.68 -16.99
C SER A 196 -3.08 6.24 -17.48
N ILE A 197 -3.43 5.25 -16.65
CA ILE A 197 -3.32 3.83 -17.01
C ILE A 197 -4.46 3.41 -17.93
N LYS A 198 -5.71 3.84 -17.68
CA LYS A 198 -6.87 3.51 -18.52
C LYS A 198 -6.63 3.85 -19.99
N ILE A 199 -6.04 5.00 -20.28
CA ILE A 199 -5.70 5.43 -21.65
C ILE A 199 -4.70 4.48 -22.33
N ARG A 200 -3.88 3.76 -21.56
CA ARG A 200 -2.82 2.86 -22.05
C ARG A 200 -3.25 1.39 -22.13
N ILE A 201 -4.47 1.08 -21.70
CA ILE A 201 -4.96 -0.29 -21.65
C ILE A 201 -6.19 -0.40 -22.54
N ASP A 202 -6.03 -1.08 -23.67
CA ASP A 202 -7.16 -1.76 -24.34
C ASP A 202 -7.49 -2.98 -23.48
N LEU A 203 -8.57 -2.90 -22.71
CA LEU A 203 -9.17 -4.05 -22.00
C LEU A 203 -10.22 -4.68 -22.88
#